data_AF-A0A956JNW0-F1
#
_entry.id   AF-A0A956JNW0-F1
#
_cell.length_a   1.000
_cell.length_b   1.000
_cell.length_c   1.000
_cell.angle_alpha   90.00
_cell.angle_beta   90.00
_cell.angle_gamma   90.00
#
_symmetry.space_group_name_H-M   'P 1'
#
loop_
_entity.id
_entity.type
_entity.pdbx_description
1 polymer ?
#
loop_
_entity_poly.entity_id
_entity_poly.type
_entity_poly.pdbx_seq_one_letter_code
_entity_poly.pdbx_strand_id
1 'polypeptide(L)'
;MIDRTLPLSTLAALAFLLAAAPASAQEIPCQNGPCVKRHRRGTHFIAELSGGATTYGHGGLALEGIFGIGGKLRGFPPRFYLIAELGYSSNTISGAAPQTGASFRDERTYRDLAAGLRIYLPIFGPIRLFGDALIGASHISASLSRDGHDLDVATGWQTLVAVGGGLQVRIFHHLSLGARFKAVVTGDDVAGLRALSGTSPTRLSATAGVTWHF
;
A
#
# COMPACT_ATOMS: atom_id res chain seq x y z
N MET A 1 11.58 -7.12 -29.58
CA MET A 1 11.14 -6.59 -28.27
C MET A 1 9.71 -7.06 -28.08
N ILE A 2 9.45 -7.99 -27.16
CA ILE A 2 8.13 -8.58 -26.96
C ILE A 2 7.48 -7.83 -25.81
N ASP A 3 6.53 -6.96 -26.14
CA ASP A 3 5.74 -6.18 -25.20
C ASP A 3 4.70 -7.11 -24.54
N ARG A 4 5.04 -7.66 -23.37
CA ARG A 4 4.13 -8.52 -22.58
C ARG A 4 3.48 -7.68 -21.48
N THR A 5 2.64 -6.73 -21.88
CA THR A 5 1.72 -6.08 -20.93
C THR A 5 0.58 -7.05 -20.61
N LEU A 6 0.60 -7.65 -19.43
CA LEU A 6 -0.57 -8.36 -18.89
C LEU A 6 -1.73 -7.35 -18.77
N PRO A 7 -2.93 -7.65 -19.31
CA PRO A 7 -4.05 -6.73 -19.22
C PRO A 7 -4.47 -6.55 -17.76
N LEU A 8 -4.64 -5.29 -17.34
CA LEU A 8 -5.02 -4.89 -15.98
C LEU A 8 -6.28 -5.60 -15.46
N SER A 9 -7.15 -6.09 -16.36
CA SER A 9 -8.37 -6.82 -16.03
C SER A 9 -8.13 -8.16 -15.31
N THR A 10 -6.99 -8.81 -15.55
CA THR A 10 -6.67 -10.12 -14.94
C THR A 10 -6.27 -10.04 -13.45
N LEU A 11 -5.71 -8.91 -13.01
CA LEU A 11 -5.31 -8.70 -11.61
C LEU A 11 -6.51 -8.45 -10.69
N ALA A 12 -7.57 -7.79 -11.20
CA ALA A 12 -8.79 -7.55 -10.43
C ALA A 12 -9.59 -8.84 -10.16
N ALA A 13 -9.55 -9.80 -11.08
CA ALA A 13 -10.28 -11.07 -10.95
C ALA A 13 -9.69 -11.99 -9.86
N LEU A 14 -8.38 -11.93 -9.59
CA LEU A 14 -7.73 -12.77 -8.57
C LEU A 14 -8.03 -12.30 -7.13
N ALA A 15 -8.25 -10.99 -6.94
CA ALA A 15 -8.63 -10.43 -5.63
C ALA A 15 -10.04 -10.82 -5.20
N PHE A 16 -10.96 -11.07 -6.15
CA PHE A 16 -12.33 -11.45 -5.85
C PHE A 16 -12.51 -12.94 -5.50
N LEU A 17 -11.62 -13.81 -5.99
CA LEU A 17 -11.70 -15.27 -5.75
C LEU A 17 -11.14 -15.73 -4.40
N LEU A 18 -10.45 -14.85 -3.66
CA LEU A 18 -9.94 -15.13 -2.30
C LEU A 18 -10.91 -14.74 -1.17
N ALA A 19 -12.12 -14.26 -1.50
CA ALA A 19 -13.23 -14.15 -0.56
C ALA A 19 -13.87 -15.53 -0.26
N ALA A 20 -13.05 -16.57 -0.13
CA ALA A 20 -13.48 -17.92 0.18
C ALA A 20 -14.16 -17.93 1.56
N ALA A 21 -15.47 -18.16 1.49
CA ALA A 21 -16.43 -18.57 2.51
C ALA A 21 -16.06 -18.28 3.98
N PRO A 22 -16.85 -17.48 4.72
CA PRO A 22 -16.72 -17.47 6.17
C PRO A 22 -16.94 -18.90 6.66
N ALA A 23 -15.91 -19.49 7.27
CA ALA A 23 -16.05 -20.75 7.98
C ALA A 23 -17.15 -20.53 9.02
N SER A 24 -18.35 -21.05 8.73
CA SER A 24 -19.51 -20.93 9.60
C SER A 24 -19.09 -21.46 10.97
N ALA A 25 -18.95 -20.54 11.92
CA ALA A 25 -18.57 -20.88 13.27
C ALA A 25 -19.71 -21.69 13.88
N GLN A 26 -19.65 -23.02 13.75
CA GLN A 26 -20.50 -23.91 14.53
C GLN A 26 -20.25 -23.60 16.01
N GLU A 27 -21.28 -23.10 16.67
CA GLU A 27 -21.34 -23.00 18.12
C GLU A 27 -21.33 -24.41 18.66
N ILE A 28 -20.24 -24.81 19.30
CA ILE A 28 -20.18 -26.10 20.00
C ILE A 28 -20.98 -25.88 21.29
N PRO A 29 -22.15 -26.53 21.48
CA PRO A 29 -22.91 -26.38 22.70
C PRO A 29 -22.07 -26.88 23.88
N CYS A 30 -21.93 -26.07 24.92
CA CYS A 30 -21.31 -26.51 26.17
C CYS A 30 -22.23 -27.58 26.81
N GLN A 31 -21.92 -28.86 26.62
CA GLN A 31 -22.55 -29.92 27.41
C GLN A 31 -21.91 -29.95 28.81
N ASN A 32 -22.68 -29.52 29.82
CA ASN A 32 -22.54 -29.86 31.24
C ASN A 32 -21.26 -29.39 31.98
N GLY A 33 -20.92 -28.10 31.92
CA GLY A 33 -19.90 -27.50 32.79
C GLY A 33 -19.86 -25.96 32.70
N PRO A 34 -19.15 -25.26 33.62
CA PRO A 34 -18.99 -23.81 33.50
C PRO A 34 -18.33 -23.50 32.15
N CYS A 35 -19.05 -22.79 31.27
CA CYS A 35 -18.53 -22.38 29.98
C CYS A 35 -17.35 -21.43 30.21
N VAL A 36 -16.15 -21.97 30.30
CA VAL A 36 -14.93 -21.19 30.11
C VAL A 36 -14.99 -20.76 28.65
N LYS A 37 -15.36 -19.49 28.40
CA LYS A 37 -15.26 -18.86 27.08
C LYS A 37 -13.82 -18.98 26.64
N ARG A 38 -13.47 -20.07 25.94
CA ARG A 38 -12.19 -20.19 25.26
C ARG A 38 -12.20 -19.05 24.25
N HIS A 39 -11.37 -18.04 24.48
CA HIS A 39 -11.08 -17.04 23.46
C HIS A 39 -10.63 -17.80 22.21
N ARG A 40 -11.53 -17.96 21.24
CA ARG A 40 -11.20 -18.62 19.97
C ARG A 40 -10.06 -17.80 19.38
N ARG A 41 -8.88 -18.42 19.32
CA ARG A 41 -7.75 -17.94 18.54
C ARG A 41 -8.14 -18.14 17.07
N GLY A 42 -8.91 -17.19 16.55
CA GLY A 42 -9.24 -17.15 15.14
C GLY A 42 -8.08 -16.57 14.36
N THR A 43 -7.80 -17.17 13.21
CA THR A 43 -7.13 -16.47 12.11
C THR A 43 -7.99 -15.27 11.74
N HIS A 44 -7.36 -14.10 11.61
CA HIS A 44 -8.02 -12.87 11.20
C HIS A 44 -7.49 -12.46 9.84
N PHE A 45 -8.40 -12.12 8.95
CA PHE A 45 -8.08 -11.59 7.64
C PHE A 45 -8.39 -10.10 7.60
N ILE A 46 -7.63 -9.38 6.77
CA ILE A 46 -7.89 -8.00 6.46
C ILE A 46 -7.88 -7.80 4.94
N ALA A 47 -8.78 -6.95 4.49
CA ALA A 47 -8.73 -6.34 3.16
C ALA A 47 -8.86 -4.82 3.36
N GLU A 48 -8.04 -4.04 2.68
CA GLU A 48 -8.07 -2.58 2.77
C GLU A 48 -7.94 -1.97 1.39
N LEU A 49 -8.74 -0.93 1.16
CA LEU A 49 -8.64 -0.08 -0.02
C LEU A 49 -8.44 1.35 0.46
N SER A 50 -7.38 2.00 -0.02
CA SER A 50 -7.05 3.38 0.35
C SER A 50 -6.75 4.23 -0.88
N GLY A 51 -6.97 5.53 -0.73
CA GLY A 51 -6.67 6.53 -1.73
C GLY A 51 -6.23 7.84 -1.09
N GLY A 52 -5.43 8.62 -1.80
CA GLY A 52 -4.95 9.90 -1.31
C GLY A 52 -3.90 10.51 -2.22
N ALA A 53 -2.93 11.17 -1.60
CA ALA A 53 -1.94 11.95 -2.30
C ALA A 53 -0.51 11.52 -1.96
N THR A 54 0.40 11.68 -2.92
CA THR A 54 1.84 11.62 -2.68
C THR A 54 2.47 12.99 -2.84
N THR A 55 3.47 13.29 -2.01
CA THR A 55 4.17 14.58 -2.01
C THR A 55 5.25 14.67 -3.08
N TYR A 56 5.43 13.63 -3.88
CA TYR A 56 6.39 13.68 -4.99
C TYR A 56 5.88 14.68 -6.02
N GLY A 57 6.64 15.76 -6.21
CA GLY A 57 6.47 16.59 -7.37
C GLY A 57 5.27 17.53 -7.40
N HIS A 58 4.94 18.17 -6.27
CA HIS A 58 3.76 19.05 -6.07
C HIS A 58 2.43 18.33 -5.86
N GLY A 59 2.43 17.01 -5.81
CA GLY A 59 1.21 16.24 -5.58
C GLY A 59 0.97 15.23 -6.69
N GLY A 60 0.50 14.05 -6.30
CA GLY A 60 0.08 13.02 -7.23
C GLY A 60 -0.99 12.14 -6.61
N LEU A 61 -1.72 11.40 -7.44
CA LEU A 61 -2.69 10.42 -6.95
C LEU A 61 -1.95 9.22 -6.36
N ALA A 62 -2.40 8.73 -5.21
CA ALA A 62 -1.96 7.47 -4.62
C ALA A 62 -3.17 6.58 -4.32
N LEU A 63 -3.13 5.33 -4.77
CA LEU A 63 -4.14 4.30 -4.52
C LEU A 63 -3.45 3.04 -4.00
N GLU A 64 -4.04 2.36 -3.01
CA GLU A 64 -3.46 1.15 -2.44
C GLU A 64 -4.55 0.12 -2.14
N GLY A 65 -4.24 -1.15 -2.43
CA GLY A 65 -5.01 -2.31 -2.00
C GLY A 65 -4.14 -3.20 -1.12
N ILE A 66 -4.61 -3.57 0.05
CA ILE A 66 -3.88 -4.42 1.00
C ILE A 66 -4.73 -5.63 1.34
N PHE A 67 -4.10 -6.80 1.34
CA PHE A 67 -4.67 -8.03 1.85
C PHE A 67 -3.75 -8.61 2.91
N GLY A 68 -4.32 -9.19 3.96
CA GLY A 68 -3.51 -9.73 5.04
C GLY A 68 -4.16 -10.85 5.81
N ILE A 69 -3.29 -11.67 6.42
CA ILE A 69 -3.66 -12.75 7.31
C ILE A 69 -2.86 -12.61 8.59
N GLY A 70 -3.51 -12.77 9.74
CA GLY A 70 -2.89 -12.47 11.01
C GLY A 70 -3.67 -12.93 12.21
N GLY A 71 -3.23 -12.47 13.37
CA GLY A 71 -3.84 -12.84 14.63
C GLY A 71 -3.24 -12.14 15.83
N LYS A 72 -3.67 -12.59 17.01
CA LYS A 72 -3.22 -12.09 18.30
C LYS A 72 -2.34 -13.14 18.98
N LEU A 73 -1.18 -12.72 19.49
CA LEU A 73 -0.34 -13.58 20.32
C LEU A 73 -0.92 -13.69 21.74
N ARG A 74 -0.71 -14.83 22.40
CA ARG A 74 -1.23 -15.06 23.76
C ARG A 74 -0.59 -14.07 24.73
N GLY A 75 -1.42 -13.30 25.45
CA GLY A 75 -0.95 -12.37 26.47
C GLY A 75 -0.34 -11.07 25.93
N PHE A 76 -0.29 -10.89 24.60
CA PHE A 76 0.24 -9.67 24.00
C PHE A 76 -0.90 -8.86 23.35
N PRO A 77 -1.13 -7.59 23.77
CA PRO A 77 -2.22 -6.79 23.23
C PRO A 77 -2.18 -6.56 21.71
N PRO A 78 -1.00 -6.28 21.09
CA PRO A 78 -0.89 -6.08 19.65
C PRO A 78 -1.35 -7.25 18.79
N ARG A 79 -1.85 -6.91 17.59
CA ARG A 79 -2.17 -7.88 16.53
C ARG A 79 -1.16 -7.76 15.41
N PHE A 80 -0.73 -8.89 14.89
CA PHE A 80 0.24 -8.98 13.81
C PHE A 80 -0.43 -9.54 12.58
N TYR A 81 -0.16 -8.93 11.43
CA TYR A 81 -0.65 -9.36 10.13
C TYR A 81 0.52 -9.45 9.17
N LEU A 82 0.62 -10.58 8.49
CA LEU A 82 1.39 -10.68 7.25
C LEU A 82 0.51 -10.08 6.16
N ILE A 83 1.02 -9.07 5.45
CA ILE A 83 0.26 -8.31 4.46
C ILE A 83 0.95 -8.34 3.09
N ALA A 84 0.13 -8.27 2.05
CA ALA A 84 0.53 -8.00 0.67
C ALA A 84 -0.16 -6.70 0.22
N GLU A 85 0.59 -5.86 -0.49
CA GLU A 85 0.16 -4.54 -0.96
C GLU A 85 0.31 -4.44 -2.48
N LEU A 86 -0.73 -3.91 -3.12
CA LEU A 86 -0.74 -3.43 -4.49
C LEU A 86 -0.88 -1.91 -4.44
N GLY A 87 0.10 -1.18 -4.96
CA GLY A 87 0.10 0.29 -4.97
C GLY A 87 0.09 0.85 -6.39
N TYR A 88 -0.58 1.97 -6.57
CA TYR A 88 -0.50 2.79 -7.78
C TYR A 88 -0.27 4.24 -7.36
N SER A 89 0.70 4.91 -7.99
CA SER A 89 0.83 6.35 -7.87
C SER A 89 1.23 7.02 -9.18
N SER A 90 0.68 8.19 -9.46
CA SER A 90 0.98 8.99 -10.66
C SER A 90 1.31 10.41 -10.28
N ASN A 91 2.47 10.89 -10.72
CA ASN A 91 3.03 12.19 -10.33
C ASN A 91 3.49 12.95 -11.57
N THR A 92 3.31 14.27 -11.55
CA THR A 92 3.77 15.15 -12.63
C THR A 92 4.50 16.34 -12.02
N ILE A 93 5.75 16.55 -12.43
CA ILE A 93 6.55 17.72 -12.07
C ILE A 93 6.70 18.56 -13.31
N SER A 94 6.25 19.82 -13.24
CA SER A 94 6.57 20.82 -14.24
C SER A 94 7.42 21.92 -13.63
N GLY A 95 8.43 22.39 -14.36
CA GLY A 95 9.29 23.48 -13.91
C GLY A 95 10.11 24.08 -15.05
N ALA A 96 11.02 24.99 -14.69
CA ALA A 96 12.03 25.52 -15.60
C ALA A 96 13.41 25.06 -15.14
N ALA A 97 14.23 24.59 -16.07
CA ALA A 97 15.59 24.17 -15.77
C ALA A 97 16.43 25.41 -15.37
N PRO A 98 17.07 25.43 -14.17
CA PRO A 98 17.74 26.64 -13.67
C PRO A 98 18.84 27.17 -14.59
N GLN A 99 19.51 26.28 -15.34
CA GLN A 99 20.65 26.62 -16.19
C GLN A 99 20.25 27.11 -17.58
N THR A 100 19.10 26.69 -18.10
CA THR A 100 18.69 26.95 -19.50
C THR A 100 17.41 27.76 -19.61
N GLY A 101 16.63 27.87 -18.54
CA GLY A 101 15.29 28.45 -18.55
C GLY A 101 14.25 27.62 -19.30
N ALA A 102 14.65 26.49 -19.91
CA ALA A 102 13.76 25.64 -20.69
C ALA A 102 12.71 24.98 -19.80
N SER A 103 11.48 24.91 -20.30
CA SER A 103 10.39 24.25 -19.59
C SER A 103 10.60 22.75 -19.60
N PHE A 104 10.37 22.07 -18.48
CA PHE A 104 10.39 20.61 -18.41
C PHE A 104 9.12 20.08 -17.75
N ARG A 105 8.73 18.88 -18.13
CA ARG A 105 7.66 18.10 -17.53
C ARG A 105 8.13 16.65 -17.35
N ASP A 106 8.30 16.24 -16.10
CA ASP A 106 8.64 14.87 -15.68
C ASP A 106 7.36 14.19 -15.17
N GLU A 107 6.90 13.17 -15.87
CA GLU A 107 5.76 12.35 -15.46
C GLU A 107 6.24 10.98 -15.03
N ARG A 108 5.78 10.53 -13.86
CA ARG A 108 6.14 9.23 -13.31
C ARG A 108 4.92 8.48 -12.82
N THR A 109 4.78 7.25 -13.31
CA THR A 109 3.80 6.29 -12.82
C THR A 109 4.53 5.15 -12.11
N TYR A 110 4.01 4.75 -10.96
CA TYR A 110 4.53 3.67 -10.14
C TYR A 110 3.44 2.62 -9.94
N ARG A 111 3.82 1.35 -10.11
CA ARG A 111 2.98 0.19 -9.81
C ARG A 111 3.75 -0.69 -8.83
N ASP A 112 3.34 -0.64 -7.57
CA ASP A 112 4.04 -1.25 -6.45
C ASP A 112 3.44 -2.63 -6.13
N LEU A 113 4.31 -3.62 -5.93
CA LEU A 113 3.98 -4.94 -5.41
C LEU A 113 4.85 -5.18 -4.19
N ALA A 114 4.27 -5.27 -3.00
CA ALA A 114 5.04 -5.45 -1.77
C ALA A 114 4.39 -6.44 -0.82
N ALA A 115 5.19 -6.99 0.09
CA ALA A 115 4.69 -7.78 1.21
C ALA A 115 5.48 -7.45 2.48
N GLY A 116 4.88 -7.70 3.63
CA GLY A 116 5.57 -7.47 4.89
C GLY A 116 4.67 -7.61 6.11
N LEU A 117 5.06 -6.94 7.19
CA LEU A 117 4.44 -7.08 8.49
C LEU A 117 3.69 -5.79 8.86
N ARG A 118 2.45 -5.94 9.34
CA ARG A 118 1.68 -4.86 9.97
C ARG A 118 1.35 -5.21 11.41
N ILE A 119 1.50 -4.23 12.29
CA ILE A 119 1.20 -4.33 13.72
C ILE A 119 0.11 -3.34 14.07
N TYR A 120 -0.98 -3.79 14.70
CA TYR A 120 -2.01 -2.93 15.27
C TYR A 120 -1.90 -2.86 16.79
N LEU A 121 -1.83 -1.64 17.33
CA LEU A 121 -1.84 -1.35 18.76
C LEU A 121 -3.16 -0.64 19.13
N PRO A 122 -4.04 -1.26 19.93
CA PRO A 122 -5.21 -0.57 20.45
C PRO A 122 -4.79 0.52 21.44
N ILE A 123 -5.27 1.76 21.25
CA ILE A 123 -5.03 2.86 22.21
C ILE A 123 -6.20 2.96 23.17
N PHE A 124 -7.37 3.34 22.65
CA PHE A 124 -8.55 3.66 23.43
C PHE A 124 -9.82 3.40 22.62
N GLY A 125 -10.72 2.59 23.18
CA GLY A 125 -12.01 2.26 22.55
C GLY A 125 -11.86 1.76 21.10
N PRO A 126 -12.50 2.41 20.12
CA PRO A 126 -12.44 2.01 18.71
C PRO A 126 -11.14 2.44 17.99
N ILE A 127 -10.26 3.22 18.64
CA ILE A 127 -9.08 3.82 18.01
C ILE A 127 -7.86 2.90 18.13
N ARG A 128 -7.15 2.73 17.02
CA ARG A 128 -5.95 1.90 16.89
C ARG A 128 -4.87 2.66 16.15
N LEU A 129 -3.64 2.54 16.63
CA LEU A 129 -2.46 2.84 15.82
C LEU A 129 -2.06 1.59 15.06
N PHE A 130 -1.47 1.79 13.89
CA PHE A 130 -0.75 0.74 13.23
C PHE A 130 0.56 1.23 12.65
N GLY A 131 1.48 0.29 12.49
CA GLY A 131 2.73 0.46 11.77
C GLY A 131 2.96 -0.72 10.85
N ASP A 132 3.55 -0.48 9.69
CA ASP A 132 3.94 -1.52 8.75
C ASP A 132 5.34 -1.31 8.18
N ALA A 133 5.98 -2.43 7.85
CA ALA A 133 7.25 -2.50 7.16
C ALA A 133 7.11 -3.49 6.00
N LEU A 134 7.47 -3.05 4.80
CA LEU A 134 7.23 -3.75 3.54
C LEU A 134 8.51 -3.81 2.72
N ILE A 135 8.66 -4.90 1.97
CA ILE A 135 9.67 -5.07 0.93
C ILE A 135 8.98 -5.57 -0.34
N GLY A 136 9.48 -5.16 -1.50
CA GLY A 136 8.82 -5.46 -2.76
C GLY A 136 9.54 -4.97 -4.00
N ALA A 137 8.77 -4.85 -5.09
CA ALA A 137 9.23 -4.33 -6.37
C ALA A 137 8.23 -3.31 -6.95
N SER A 138 8.75 -2.24 -7.53
CA SER A 138 7.99 -1.15 -8.15
C SER A 138 8.29 -1.14 -9.64
N HIS A 139 7.25 -1.26 -10.47
CA HIS A 139 7.38 -0.99 -11.90
C HIS A 139 7.17 0.50 -12.14
N ILE A 140 8.23 1.16 -12.60
CA ILE A 140 8.28 2.60 -12.82
C ILE A 140 8.20 2.87 -14.31
N SER A 141 7.37 3.84 -14.68
CA SER A 141 7.36 4.41 -16.02
C SER A 141 7.57 5.91 -15.88
N ALA A 142 8.65 6.43 -16.46
CA ALA A 142 9.03 7.83 -16.40
C ALA A 142 9.14 8.39 -17.82
N SER A 143 8.61 9.58 -18.03
CA SER A 143 8.77 10.33 -19.28
C SER A 143 9.17 11.76 -18.96
N LEU A 144 10.26 12.22 -19.58
CA LEU A 144 10.73 13.59 -19.48
C LEU A 144 10.48 14.29 -20.81
N SER A 145 9.70 15.35 -20.80
CA SER A 145 9.49 16.23 -21.95
C SER A 145 10.06 17.62 -21.70
N ARG A 146 10.56 18.25 -22.77
CA ARG A 146 11.06 19.63 -22.78
C ARG A 146 10.44 20.38 -23.95
N ASP A 147 9.83 21.52 -23.67
CA ASP A 147 9.20 22.39 -24.67
C ASP A 147 8.24 21.62 -25.61
N GLY A 148 7.53 20.63 -25.07
CA GLY A 148 6.57 19.80 -25.81
C GLY A 148 7.17 18.61 -26.57
N HIS A 149 8.49 18.40 -26.51
CA HIS A 149 9.16 17.24 -27.10
C HIS A 149 9.57 16.23 -26.03
N ASP A 150 9.24 14.95 -26.24
CA ASP A 150 9.71 13.86 -25.38
C ASP A 150 11.22 13.67 -25.56
N LEU A 151 11.97 13.87 -24.47
CA LEU A 151 13.43 13.71 -24.46
C LEU A 151 13.82 12.28 -24.16
N ASP A 152 13.14 11.66 -23.19
CA ASP A 152 13.48 10.33 -22.72
C ASP A 152 12.29 9.63 -22.08
N VAL A 153 12.22 8.32 -22.28
CA VAL A 153 11.19 7.44 -21.72
C VAL A 153 11.90 6.21 -21.16
N ALA A 154 11.81 6.05 -19.84
CA ALA A 154 12.41 4.93 -19.15
C ALA A 154 11.34 4.11 -18.42
N THR A 155 11.42 2.79 -18.58
CA THR A 155 10.56 1.85 -17.85
C THR A 155 11.39 0.74 -17.23
N GLY A 156 11.02 0.29 -16.04
CA GLY A 156 11.77 -0.77 -15.38
C GLY A 156 11.23 -1.15 -14.00
N TRP A 157 11.66 -2.32 -13.53
CA TRP A 157 11.42 -2.78 -12.17
C TRP A 157 12.55 -2.34 -11.25
N GLN A 158 12.18 -1.87 -10.06
CA GLN A 158 13.12 -1.52 -9.00
C GLN A 158 12.71 -2.17 -7.69
N THR A 159 13.69 -2.51 -6.85
CA THR A 159 13.41 -2.92 -5.46
C THR A 159 12.78 -1.75 -4.69
N LEU A 160 11.81 -2.07 -3.84
CA LEU A 160 11.19 -1.10 -2.92
C LEU A 160 11.30 -1.59 -1.48
N VAL A 161 11.55 -0.64 -0.58
CA VAL A 161 11.37 -0.80 0.86
C VAL A 161 10.43 0.30 1.31
N ALA A 162 9.40 -0.05 2.07
CA ALA A 162 8.46 0.93 2.60
C ALA A 162 8.25 0.76 4.09
N VAL A 163 8.09 1.91 4.75
CA VAL A 163 7.65 1.98 6.15
C VAL A 163 6.44 2.89 6.22
N GLY A 164 5.44 2.46 6.98
CA GLY A 164 4.19 3.18 7.10
C GLY A 164 3.66 3.16 8.52
N GLY A 165 2.82 4.13 8.83
CA GLY A 165 2.12 4.21 10.10
C GLY A 165 0.83 5.00 9.94
N GLY A 166 -0.12 4.75 10.83
CA GLY A 166 -1.42 5.38 10.70
C GLY A 166 -2.34 5.20 11.89
N LEU A 167 -3.51 5.80 11.75
CA LEU A 167 -4.60 5.73 12.70
C LEU A 167 -5.78 5.03 12.04
N GLN A 168 -6.44 4.15 12.78
CA GLN A 168 -7.62 3.44 12.35
C GLN A 168 -8.71 3.53 13.41
N VAL A 169 -9.92 3.90 13.02
CA VAL A 169 -11.13 3.95 13.85
C VAL A 169 -12.07 2.82 13.41
N ARG A 170 -12.45 1.98 14.37
CA ARG A 170 -13.42 0.90 14.14
C ARG A 170 -14.85 1.45 14.21
N ILE A 171 -15.54 1.40 13.08
CA ILE A 171 -16.94 1.83 12.96
C ILE A 171 -17.87 0.65 13.28
N PHE A 172 -17.59 -0.52 12.71
CA PHE A 172 -18.32 -1.76 12.96
C PHE A 172 -17.36 -2.89 13.34
N HIS A 173 -17.89 -4.02 13.81
CA HIS A 173 -17.06 -5.18 14.16
C HIS A 173 -16.17 -5.67 12.99
N HIS A 174 -16.67 -5.51 11.76
CA HIS A 174 -16.02 -5.94 10.52
C HIS A 174 -15.49 -4.78 9.66
N LEU A 175 -15.67 -3.51 10.08
CA LEU A 175 -15.33 -2.34 9.25
C LEU A 175 -14.60 -1.27 10.05
N SER A 176 -13.54 -0.73 9.46
CA SER A 176 -12.77 0.38 9.99
C SER A 176 -12.49 1.42 8.92
N LEU A 177 -12.34 2.67 9.35
CA LEU A 177 -11.82 3.76 8.55
C LEU A 177 -10.46 4.16 9.08
N GLY A 178 -9.52 4.58 8.24
CA GLY A 178 -8.21 4.98 8.70
C GLY A 178 -7.49 5.94 7.77
N ALA A 179 -6.43 6.52 8.30
CA ALA A 179 -5.45 7.31 7.56
C ALA A 179 -4.07 6.71 7.74
N ARG A 180 -3.27 6.71 6.68
CA ARG A 180 -1.94 6.12 6.62
C ARG A 180 -0.95 7.11 6.02
N PHE A 181 0.21 7.23 6.65
CA PHE A 181 1.39 7.87 6.09
C PHE A 181 2.40 6.79 5.73
N LYS A 182 2.91 6.84 4.50
CA LYS A 182 3.85 5.83 3.99
C LYS A 182 5.03 6.50 3.31
N ALA A 183 6.23 6.09 3.71
CA ALA A 183 7.49 6.44 3.07
C ALA A 183 8.01 5.24 2.29
N VAL A 184 8.24 5.42 0.99
CA VAL A 184 8.77 4.39 0.10
C VAL A 184 10.14 4.82 -0.39
N VAL A 185 11.13 3.98 -0.18
CA VAL A 185 12.47 4.10 -0.75
C VAL A 185 12.58 3.10 -1.88
N THR A 186 12.79 3.60 -3.09
CA THR A 186 13.10 2.76 -4.26
C THR A 186 14.60 2.73 -4.49
N GLY A 187 15.10 1.64 -5.07
CA GLY A 187 16.51 1.50 -5.47
C GLY A 187 16.98 2.50 -6.53
N ASP A 188 18.17 2.20 -7.09
CA ASP A 188 18.85 3.03 -8.07
C ASP A 188 17.98 3.37 -9.27
N ASP A 189 18.16 4.60 -9.74
CA ASP A 189 17.36 5.30 -10.72
C ASP A 189 17.27 4.60 -12.08
N VAL A 190 16.06 4.56 -12.67
CA VAL A 190 15.88 4.01 -14.02
C VAL A 190 16.55 4.99 -14.98
N ALA A 191 17.68 4.58 -15.56
CA ALA A 191 18.40 5.31 -16.61
C ALA A 191 19.00 6.69 -16.22
N GLY A 192 19.14 7.03 -14.94
CA GLY A 192 19.79 8.29 -14.52
C GLY A 192 18.93 9.56 -14.63
N LEU A 193 17.64 9.42 -14.95
CA LEU A 193 16.67 10.52 -15.06
C LEU A 193 16.48 11.33 -13.76
N ARG A 194 16.54 10.70 -12.59
CA ARG A 194 16.50 11.34 -11.26
C ARG A 194 17.65 12.31 -11.06
N ALA A 195 18.85 12.00 -11.60
CA ALA A 195 19.99 12.92 -11.52
C ALA A 195 19.74 14.19 -12.35
N LEU A 196 19.03 14.07 -13.47
CA LEU A 196 18.65 15.19 -14.33
C LEU A 196 17.50 16.03 -13.72
N SER A 197 16.53 15.39 -13.08
CA SER A 197 15.37 16.07 -12.49
C SER A 197 15.61 16.55 -11.05
N GLY A 198 16.69 16.12 -10.39
CA GLY A 198 16.99 16.43 -8.98
C GLY A 198 15.96 15.86 -7.99
N THR A 199 15.28 14.76 -8.34
CA THR A 199 14.18 14.24 -7.52
C THR A 199 14.67 13.30 -6.43
N SER A 200 14.01 13.31 -5.26
CA SER A 200 14.37 12.41 -4.16
C SER A 200 14.05 10.95 -4.50
N PRO A 201 14.88 9.96 -4.09
CA PRO A 201 14.54 8.54 -4.19
C PRO A 201 13.39 8.11 -3.26
N THR A 202 13.00 9.00 -2.33
CA THR A 202 11.97 8.74 -1.34
C THR A 202 10.64 9.34 -1.78
N ARG A 203 9.59 8.52 -1.83
CA ARG A 203 8.20 8.97 -2.01
C ARG A 203 7.49 8.97 -0.66
N LEU A 204 6.86 10.08 -0.30
CA LEU A 204 5.93 10.13 0.84
C LEU A 204 4.50 10.14 0.32
N SER A 205 3.60 9.46 1.01
CA SER A 205 2.18 9.43 0.68
C SER A 205 1.33 9.49 1.95
N ALA A 206 0.17 10.13 1.81
CA ALA A 206 -0.86 10.22 2.82
C ALA A 206 -2.17 9.72 2.19
N THR A 207 -2.70 8.62 2.71
CA THR A 207 -3.91 7.98 2.19
C THR A 207 -4.96 7.85 3.27
N ALA A 208 -6.23 7.86 2.87
CA ALA A 208 -7.36 7.49 3.71
C ALA A 208 -8.04 6.26 3.09
N GLY A 209 -8.54 5.35 3.93
CA GLY A 209 -9.05 4.08 3.43
C GLY A 209 -10.07 3.41 4.33
N VAL A 210 -10.65 2.36 3.77
CA VAL A 210 -11.61 1.47 4.43
C VAL A 210 -10.95 0.10 4.59
N THR A 211 -11.06 -0.48 5.78
CA THR A 211 -10.54 -1.81 6.09
C THR A 211 -11.67 -2.75 6.53
N TRP A 212 -11.81 -3.87 5.84
CA TRP A 212 -12.67 -4.99 6.20
C TRP A 212 -11.90 -6.00 7.06
N HIS A 213 -12.55 -6.52 8.10
CA HIS A 213 -12.03 -7.54 9.01
C HIS A 213 -12.95 -8.75 8.97
N PHE A 214 -12.42 -9.94 8.66
CA PHE A 214 -13.18 -11.20 8.62
C PHE A 214 -12.40 -12.37 9.23
#